data_AF-K1U3K6-F1
#
_entry.id   AF-K1U3K6-F1
#
_cell.length_a   1.000
_cell.length_b   1.000
_cell.length_c   1.000
_cell.angle_alpha   90.00
_cell.angle_beta   90.00
_cell.angle_gamma   90.00
#
_symmetry.space_group_name_H-M   'P 1'
#
loop_
_entity.id
_entity.type
_entity.pdbx_description
1 polymer ?
#
loop_
_entity_poly.entity_id
_entity_poly.type
_entity_poly.pdbx_seq_one_letter_code
_entity_poly.pdbx_strand_id
1 'polypeptide(L)'
;MHDVFLPSAAEKGNPVATNGAFSVQLGIGGMPTVLGKLLARSGLHDLGMHTELCSDAYLDLYEAGVLTNRRCTLHRGQGMLGIVLGSKRLYDWVDDNPGVIA
;
A
#
# COMPACT_ATOMS: atom_id res chain seq x y z
N MET A 1 -6.50 -3.28 18.13
CA MET A 1 -6.98 -2.34 17.10
C MET A 1 -6.81 -3.06 15.78
N HIS A 2 -7.86 -3.75 15.35
CA HIS A 2 -7.88 -4.55 14.13
C HIS A 2 -8.53 -3.71 13.05
N ASP A 3 -7.86 -3.51 11.92
CA ASP A 3 -8.56 -3.36 10.64
C ASP A 3 -7.70 -3.94 9.52
N VAL A 4 -8.32 -4.84 8.76
CA VAL A 4 -7.88 -5.35 7.45
C VAL A 4 -9.09 -5.15 6.55
N PHE A 5 -8.97 -4.31 5.51
CA PHE A 5 -9.97 -4.26 4.45
C PHE A 5 -9.30 -4.18 3.07
N LEU A 6 -9.79 -5.02 2.15
CA LEU A 6 -9.54 -5.03 0.70
C LEU A 6 -10.95 -5.15 0.07
N PRO A 7 -11.35 -4.46 -1.02
CA PRO A 7 -10.79 -3.32 -1.76
C PRO A 7 -11.69 -2.06 -1.68
N SER A 8 -11.13 -0.89 -2.02
CA SER A 8 -11.91 0.16 -2.70
C SER A 8 -11.84 -0.11 -4.20
N ALA A 9 -12.84 -0.81 -4.73
CA ALA A 9 -13.03 -0.96 -6.16
C ALA A 9 -13.90 0.20 -6.66
N ALA A 10 -13.40 0.95 -7.63
CA ALA A 10 -14.28 1.61 -8.58
C ALA A 10 -14.97 0.50 -9.41
N GLU A 11 -16.11 0.05 -8.87
CA GLU A 11 -17.22 -0.76 -9.42
C GLU A 11 -16.98 -2.09 -10.19
N LYS A 12 -17.66 -3.12 -9.65
CA LYS A 12 -18.42 -4.22 -10.28
C LYS A 12 -17.78 -5.06 -11.39
N GLY A 13 -17.52 -6.33 -11.05
CA GLY A 13 -17.86 -7.44 -11.96
C GLY A 13 -16.78 -8.40 -12.40
N ASN A 14 -15.80 -8.79 -11.57
CA ASN A 14 -14.94 -9.94 -11.94
C ASN A 14 -14.53 -10.81 -10.73
N PRO A 15 -14.98 -12.08 -10.65
CA PRO A 15 -14.45 -13.04 -9.69
C PRO A 15 -13.04 -13.45 -10.14
N VAL A 16 -12.11 -13.58 -9.19
CA VAL A 16 -10.68 -13.87 -9.37
C VAL A 16 -9.83 -12.62 -9.64
N ALA A 17 -9.33 -12.08 -8.53
CA ALA A 17 -8.31 -11.03 -8.46
C ALA A 17 -7.04 -11.46 -9.19
N THR A 18 -6.89 -11.03 -10.44
CA THR A 18 -5.63 -11.11 -11.19
C THR A 18 -5.35 -9.72 -11.74
N ASN A 19 -4.61 -8.93 -10.96
CA ASN A 19 -3.99 -7.66 -11.33
C ASN A 19 -4.93 -6.54 -11.82
N GLY A 20 -5.12 -5.53 -10.97
CA GLY A 20 -5.48 -4.19 -11.43
C GLY A 20 -6.36 -3.40 -10.49
N ALA A 21 -5.81 -2.31 -9.93
CA ALA A 21 -6.53 -1.27 -9.18
C ALA A 21 -6.98 -1.63 -7.74
N PHE A 22 -6.24 -2.47 -7.03
CA PHE A 22 -6.49 -2.69 -5.59
C PHE A 22 -5.54 -1.81 -4.77
N SER A 23 -6.11 -0.92 -3.96
CA SER A 23 -5.37 -0.21 -2.91
C SER A 23 -5.38 -1.04 -1.64
N VAL A 24 -4.23 -1.18 -0.97
CA VAL A 24 -4.14 -1.88 0.31
C VAL A 24 -4.16 -0.86 1.45
N GLN A 25 -5.02 -1.10 2.44
CA GLN A 25 -5.03 -0.35 3.70
C GLN A 25 -4.51 -1.24 4.84
N LEU A 26 -3.32 -0.93 5.35
CA LEU A 26 -2.67 -1.62 6.46
C LEU A 26 -2.52 -0.65 7.64
N GLY A 27 -3.06 -1.02 8.79
CA GLY A 27 -2.84 -0.28 10.04
C GLY A 27 -1.44 -0.49 10.62
N ILE A 28 -1.31 -0.17 11.91
CA ILE A 28 -0.10 -0.43 12.72
C ILE A 28 -0.24 -1.68 13.59
N GLY A 29 0.89 -2.33 13.87
CA GLY A 29 0.97 -3.49 14.78
C GLY A 29 1.34 -4.79 14.09
N GLY A 30 1.48 -5.86 14.89
CA GLY A 30 2.05 -7.13 14.44
C GLY A 30 1.29 -7.77 13.26
N MET A 31 -0.04 -7.71 13.26
CA MET A 31 -0.86 -8.31 12.19
C MET A 31 -0.68 -7.59 10.83
N PRO A 32 -0.84 -6.25 10.73
CA PRO A 32 -0.52 -5.52 9.51
C PRO A 32 0.92 -5.75 9.00
N THR A 33 1.90 -5.79 9.90
CA THR A 33 3.30 -6.07 9.54
C THR A 33 3.47 -7.45 8.91
N VAL A 34 2.86 -8.49 9.50
CA VAL A 34 2.92 -9.85 8.93
C VAL A 34 2.20 -9.89 7.58
N LEU A 35 1.04 -9.25 7.47
CA LEU A 35 0.28 -9.22 6.22
C LEU A 35 1.05 -8.51 5.10
N GLY A 36 1.69 -7.38 5.37
CA GLY A 36 2.56 -6.69 4.42
C GLY A 36 3.67 -7.59 3.89
N LYS A 37 4.33 -8.35 4.78
CA LYS A 37 5.36 -9.32 4.39
C LYS A 37 4.84 -10.48 3.57
N LEU A 38 3.62 -10.96 3.85
CA LEU A 38 2.98 -12.02 3.06
C LEU A 38 2.62 -11.50 1.66
N LEU A 39 2.05 -10.30 1.57
CA LEU A 39 1.73 -9.64 0.30
C LEU A 39 2.98 -9.34 -0.53
N ALA A 40 4.08 -8.93 0.11
CA ALA A 40 5.37 -8.74 -0.55
C ALA A 40 5.90 -10.02 -1.22
N ARG A 41 5.43 -11.20 -0.77
CA ARG A 41 5.86 -12.53 -1.26
C ARG A 41 4.76 -13.28 -2.01
N SER A 42 3.59 -12.69 -2.19
CA SER A 42 2.42 -13.40 -2.74
C SER A 42 2.42 -13.48 -4.27
N GLY A 43 3.38 -12.84 -4.96
CA GLY A 43 3.40 -12.71 -6.42
C GLY A 43 2.43 -11.65 -6.96
N LEU A 44 1.73 -10.93 -6.08
CA LEU A 44 0.96 -9.75 -6.45
C LEU A 44 1.89 -8.65 -6.95
N HIS A 45 1.37 -7.79 -7.82
CA HIS A 45 2.07 -6.62 -8.32
C HIS A 45 1.07 -5.52 -8.66
N ASP A 46 1.59 -4.32 -8.86
CA ASP A 46 0.81 -3.13 -9.21
C ASP A 46 -0.25 -2.74 -8.18
N LEU A 47 0.06 -2.95 -6.90
CA LEU A 47 -0.77 -2.46 -5.82
C LEU A 47 -0.69 -0.93 -5.72
N GLY A 48 -1.81 -0.35 -5.28
CA GLY A 48 -1.91 1.06 -4.93
C GLY A 48 -1.87 1.29 -3.42
N MET A 49 -1.52 2.51 -3.02
CA MET A 49 -1.60 3.01 -1.65
C MET A 49 -2.53 4.22 -1.62
N HIS A 50 -3.60 4.08 -0.84
CA HIS A 50 -4.45 5.17 -0.40
C HIS A 50 -4.79 4.85 1.06
N THR A 51 -4.13 5.52 1.98
CA THR A 51 -4.22 5.20 3.41
C THR A 51 -4.24 6.46 4.25
N GLU A 52 -4.94 6.43 5.38
CA GLU A 52 -4.77 7.47 6.39
C GLU A 52 -3.41 7.32 7.08
N LEU A 53 -2.96 6.08 7.32
CA LEU A 53 -1.76 5.77 8.09
C LEU A 53 -0.80 4.91 7.28
N CYS A 54 0.39 5.44 7.00
CA CYS A 54 1.50 4.74 6.37
C CYS A 54 2.46 4.18 7.43
N SER A 55 2.64 2.86 7.43
CA SER A 55 3.55 2.12 8.31
C SER A 55 4.66 1.41 7.52
N ASP A 56 5.63 0.82 8.22
CA ASP A 56 6.75 0.08 7.62
C ASP A 56 6.32 -1.01 6.62
N ALA A 57 5.10 -1.54 6.76
CA ALA A 57 4.58 -2.55 5.85
C ALA A 57 4.45 -2.04 4.41
N TYR A 58 4.17 -0.74 4.21
CA TYR A 58 4.09 -0.14 2.88
C TYR A 58 5.45 0.01 2.23
N LEU A 59 6.45 0.36 3.04
CA LEU A 59 7.82 0.41 2.56
C LEU A 59 8.30 -0.99 2.15
N ASP A 60 8.03 -2.01 2.96
CA ASP A 60 8.38 -3.39 2.61
C ASP A 60 7.72 -3.81 1.26
N LEU A 61 6.47 -3.38 1.00
CA LEU A 61 5.79 -3.63 -0.28
C LEU A 61 6.39 -2.83 -1.45
N TYR A 62 6.82 -1.60 -1.20
CA TYR A 62 7.49 -0.75 -2.18
C TYR A 62 8.86 -1.32 -2.58
N GLU A 63 9.69 -1.67 -1.59
CA GLU A 63 11.00 -2.30 -1.80
C GLU A 63 10.89 -3.64 -2.54
N ALA A 64 9.82 -4.39 -2.30
CA ALA A 64 9.52 -5.62 -3.03
C ALA A 64 9.01 -5.40 -4.47
N GLY A 65 8.78 -4.15 -4.90
CA GLY A 65 8.24 -3.81 -6.21
C GLY A 65 6.76 -4.15 -6.39
N VAL A 66 6.08 -4.57 -5.32
CA VAL A 66 4.65 -4.94 -5.31
C VAL A 66 3.78 -3.70 -5.30
N LEU A 67 4.16 -2.68 -4.53
CA LEU A 67 3.49 -1.38 -4.47
C LEU A 67 4.07 -0.43 -5.52
N THR A 68 3.28 -0.10 -6.55
CA THR A 68 3.76 0.74 -7.67
C THR A 68 2.85 1.93 -7.97
N ASN A 69 1.61 1.94 -7.46
CA ASN A 69 0.61 2.98 -7.70
C ASN A 69 0.27 3.22 -9.19
N ARG A 70 0.79 2.41 -10.13
CA ARG A 70 0.66 2.66 -11.58
C ARG A 70 -0.76 2.48 -12.11
N ARG A 71 -1.60 1.75 -11.37
CA ARG A 71 -3.00 1.46 -11.69
C ARG A 71 -3.99 2.26 -10.85
N CYS A 72 -3.54 3.18 -10.00
CA CYS A 72 -4.43 4.07 -9.25
C CYS A 72 -5.17 5.00 -10.22
N THR A 73 -6.47 5.19 -10.02
CA THR A 73 -7.28 6.09 -10.87
C THR A 73 -6.91 7.56 -10.62
N LEU A 74 -6.69 7.90 -9.34
CA LEU A 74 -6.27 9.22 -8.87
C LEU A 74 -4.77 9.17 -8.54
N HIS A 75 -4.03 10.24 -8.87
CA HIS A 75 -2.59 10.38 -8.59
C HIS A 75 -1.75 9.17 -9.05
N ARG A 76 -1.81 8.86 -10.35
CA ARG A 76 -1.09 7.73 -10.95
C ARG A 76 0.41 7.79 -10.64
N GLY A 77 0.94 6.67 -10.16
CA GLY A 77 2.35 6.55 -9.78
C GLY A 77 2.69 7.15 -8.41
N GLN A 78 1.70 7.74 -7.73
CA GLN A 78 1.87 8.33 -6.41
C GLN A 78 0.98 7.64 -5.38
N GLY A 79 1.53 7.32 -4.22
CA GLY A 79 0.79 6.75 -3.10
C GLY A 79 0.28 7.86 -2.19
N MET A 80 -1.03 7.86 -1.90
CA MET A 80 -1.66 8.86 -1.03
C MET A 80 -1.64 8.37 0.42
N LEU A 81 -1.15 9.23 1.32
CA LEU A 81 -1.05 8.97 2.76
C LEU A 81 -1.47 10.20 3.57
N GLY A 82 -1.93 10.05 4.82
CA GLY A 82 -2.17 11.19 5.71
C GLY A 82 -1.11 11.37 6.79
N ILE A 83 -0.82 10.27 7.49
CA ILE A 83 0.08 10.22 8.65
C ILE A 83 1.11 9.13 8.40
N VAL A 84 2.38 9.42 8.67
CA VAL A 84 3.47 8.44 8.63
C VAL A 84 3.85 8.06 10.06
N LEU A 85 3.79 6.76 10.36
CA LEU A 85 4.14 6.24 11.68
C LEU A 85 4.87 4.90 11.57
N GLY A 86 6.14 4.89 11.96
CA GLY A 86 6.97 3.69 11.90
C GLY A 86 8.44 3.95 12.20
N SER A 87 9.31 3.21 11.54
CA SER A 87 10.76 3.31 11.72
C SER A 87 11.36 4.58 11.09
N LYS A 88 12.60 4.92 11.48
CA LYS A 88 13.38 5.98 10.83
C LYS A 88 13.51 5.79 9.32
N ARG A 89 13.72 4.54 8.87
CA ARG A 89 13.82 4.18 7.45
C ARG A 89 12.55 4.58 6.68
N LEU A 90 11.37 4.41 7.30
CA LEU A 90 10.11 4.83 6.69
C LEU A 90 10.06 6.34 6.51
N TYR A 91 10.47 7.10 7.53
CA TYR A 91 10.54 8.56 7.43
C TYR A 91 11.51 9.01 6.36
N ASP A 92 12.72 8.44 6.33
CA ASP A 92 13.74 8.75 5.32
C ASP A 92 13.26 8.41 3.90
N TRP A 93 12.46 7.34 3.76
CA TRP A 93 11.83 7.00 2.48
C TRP A 93 10.73 7.98 2.06
N VAL A 94 9.94 8.53 2.99
CA VAL A 94 8.88 9.49 2.65
C VAL A 94 9.45 10.88 2.33
N ASP A 95 10.46 11.33 3.06
CA ASP A 95 10.97 12.72 3.00
C ASP A 95 11.42 13.15 1.59
N ASP A 96 12.05 12.24 0.83
CA ASP A 96 12.62 12.52 -0.49
C ASP A 96 11.92 11.79 -1.65
N ASN A 97 10.72 11.22 -1.43
CA ASN A 97 10.07 10.39 -2.45
C ASN A 97 8.93 11.12 -3.17
N PRO A 98 9.12 11.57 -4.43
CA PRO A 98 8.05 12.20 -5.22
C PRO A 98 6.91 11.24 -5.61
N GLY A 99 7.09 9.93 -5.36
CA GLY A 99 6.12 8.88 -5.52
C GLY A 99 5.15 8.72 -4.34
N VAL A 100 5.21 9.59 -3.34
CA VAL A 100 4.20 9.71 -2.29
C VAL A 100 3.66 11.14 -2.20
N ILE A 101 2.40 11.26 -1.80
CA ILE A 101 1.72 12.54 -1.60
C ILE A 101 0.91 12.49 -0.30
N ALA A 102 0.83 13.65 0.37
CA ALA A 102 0.05 13.85 1.58
C ALA A 102 -1.07 14.88 1.35
#